data_AF-A0A7Y0SF20-F1
#
_entry.id   AF-A0A7Y0SF20-F1
#
_cell.length_a   1.000
_cell.length_b   1.000
_cell.length_c   1.000
_cell.angle_alpha   90.00
_cell.angle_beta   90.00
_cell.angle_gamma   90.00
#
_symmetry.space_group_name_H-M   'P 1'
#
loop_
_entity.id
_entity.type
_entity.pdbx_description
1 polymer ?
#
loop_
_entity_poly.entity_id
_entity_poly.type
_entity_poly.pdbx_seq_one_letter_code
_entity_poly.pdbx_strand_id
1 'polypeptide(L)'
;VYEARIDGTTTPVFRVTLDASDDSYTFDLLAPLDHPNADGQNELVINLPINATDFDGDVSNNITLPITVVDDVPTIDGLLAGSEQTVD
;
A
#
# COMPACT_ATOMS: atom_id res chain seq x y z
N VAL A 1 -14.49 0.81 5.80
CA VAL A 1 -13.19 1.52 5.69
C VAL A 1 -12.19 0.82 6.58
N TYR A 2 -11.07 0.38 6.03
CA TYR A 2 -9.89 -0.06 6.79
C TYR A 2 -8.98 1.15 7.02
N GLU A 3 -8.45 1.28 8.22
CA GLU A 3 -7.46 2.32 8.55
C GLU A 3 -6.35 1.68 9.37
N ALA A 4 -5.12 1.80 8.89
CA ALA A 4 -3.93 1.45 9.67
C ALA A 4 -3.39 2.70 10.36
N ARG A 5 -2.90 2.55 11.58
CA ARG A 5 -2.34 3.63 12.39
C ARG A 5 -0.98 3.24 12.95
N ILE A 6 -0.13 4.23 13.23
CA ILE A 6 1.09 4.01 14.00
C ILE A 6 0.68 3.59 15.41
N ASP A 7 1.22 2.47 15.88
CA ASP A 7 0.89 1.91 17.20
C ASP A 7 1.11 2.95 18.31
N GLY A 8 0.18 2.99 19.27
CA GLY A 8 0.17 4.00 20.33
C GLY A 8 -0.21 5.43 19.89
N THR A 9 -0.65 5.65 18.64
CA THR A 9 -1.06 6.98 18.15
C THR A 9 -2.42 6.97 17.44
N THR A 10 -2.89 8.16 17.05
CA THR A 10 -4.05 8.34 16.15
C THR A 10 -3.65 8.68 14.72
N THR A 11 -2.36 8.62 14.39
CA THR A 11 -1.84 9.00 13.08
C THR A 11 -2.10 7.89 12.07
N PRO A 12 -2.88 8.14 11.01
CA PRO A 12 -3.17 7.13 9.99
C PRO A 12 -1.97 6.96 9.04
N VAL A 13 -1.71 5.72 8.63
CA VAL A 13 -0.64 5.34 7.69
C VAL A 13 -1.22 5.10 6.29
N PHE A 14 -2.33 4.38 6.21
CA PHE A 14 -3.11 4.24 4.98
C PHE A 14 -4.59 4.03 5.28
N ARG A 15 -5.44 4.28 4.27
CA ARG A 15 -6.87 3.99 4.31
C ARG A 15 -7.29 3.18 3.10
N VAL A 16 -8.22 2.25 3.33
CA VAL A 16 -8.91 1.54 2.25
C VAL A 16 -10.42 1.74 2.37
N THR A 17 -11.01 2.26 1.30
CA THR A 17 -12.46 2.44 1.19
C THR A 17 -12.97 1.50 0.12
N LEU A 18 -13.95 0.68 0.46
CA LEU A 18 -14.69 -0.16 -0.47
C LEU A 18 -15.94 0.62 -0.88
N ASP A 19 -16.20 0.68 -2.18
CA ASP A 19 -17.41 1.25 -2.74
C ASP A 19 -18.19 0.14 -3.46
N ALA A 20 -19.30 -0.26 -2.85
CA ALA A 20 -20.16 -1.31 -3.39
C ALA A 20 -21.11 -0.78 -4.51
N SER A 21 -21.14 0.53 -4.75
CA SER A 21 -22.00 1.11 -5.80
C SER A 21 -21.41 0.96 -7.20
N ASP A 22 -20.09 0.84 -7.30
CA ASP A 22 -19.34 0.70 -8.54
C ASP A 22 -18.30 -0.44 -8.51
N ASP A 23 -18.43 -1.36 -7.54
CA ASP A 23 -17.55 -2.50 -7.32
C ASP A 23 -16.06 -2.13 -7.19
N SER A 24 -15.77 -0.93 -6.68
CA SER A 24 -14.41 -0.38 -6.62
C SER A 24 -13.86 -0.33 -5.19
N TYR A 25 -12.56 -0.05 -5.12
CA TYR A 25 -11.91 0.33 -3.88
C TYR A 25 -10.87 1.42 -4.13
N THR A 26 -10.62 2.23 -3.11
CA THR A 26 -9.55 3.23 -3.10
C THR A 26 -8.57 2.92 -1.99
N PHE A 27 -7.27 2.99 -2.31
CA PHE A 27 -6.17 2.89 -1.35
C PHE A 27 -5.45 4.24 -1.27
N ASP A 28 -5.54 4.90 -0.11
CA ASP A 28 -4.84 6.15 0.17
C ASP A 28 -3.62 5.87 1.03
N LEU A 29 -2.42 6.13 0.50
CA LEU A 29 -1.17 6.10 1.25
C LEU A 29 -0.92 7.46 1.91
N LEU A 30 -0.94 7.52 3.25
CA LEU A 30 -0.89 8.75 4.02
C LEU A 30 0.47 8.98 4.71
N ALA A 31 1.23 7.90 4.91
CA ALA A 31 2.59 7.93 5.44
C ALA A 31 3.45 6.86 4.74
N PRO A 32 4.79 6.98 4.76
CA PRO A 32 5.68 5.97 4.20
C PRO A 32 5.48 4.59 4.82
N LEU A 33 5.75 3.55 4.05
CA LEU A 33 5.77 2.16 4.50
C LEU A 33 7.19 1.63 4.45
N ASP A 34 7.57 0.92 5.51
CA ASP A 34 8.86 0.24 5.56
C ASP A 34 8.81 -1.02 4.68
N HIS A 35 9.61 -0.98 3.63
CA HIS A 35 9.82 -2.08 2.72
C HIS A 35 10.92 -3.03 3.26
N PRO A 36 10.84 -4.34 3.01
CA PRO A 36 11.93 -5.26 3.34
C PRO A 36 13.26 -4.76 2.78
N ASN A 37 14.34 -4.83 3.58
CA ASN A 37 15.68 -4.47 3.10
C ASN A 37 16.08 -5.40 1.96
N ALA A 38 16.16 -4.87 0.74
CA ALA A 38 16.63 -5.57 -0.45
C ALA A 38 17.35 -4.58 -1.37
N ASP A 39 18.34 -5.06 -2.12
CA ASP A 39 18.92 -4.25 -3.19
C ASP A 39 17.91 -4.16 -4.34
N GLY A 40 17.46 -2.95 -4.66
CA GLY A 40 16.56 -2.69 -5.79
C GLY A 40 15.07 -2.77 -5.44
N GLN A 41 14.26 -3.00 -6.47
CA GLN A 41 12.80 -2.90 -6.38
C GLN A 41 12.23 -4.06 -5.56
N ASN A 42 11.39 -3.76 -4.57
CA ASN A 42 10.82 -4.80 -3.72
C ASN A 42 9.38 -4.52 -3.29
N GLU A 43 8.70 -5.57 -2.82
CA GLU A 43 7.26 -5.55 -2.59
C GLU A 43 6.93 -5.63 -1.09
N LEU A 44 5.90 -4.89 -0.70
CA LEU A 44 5.18 -5.05 0.55
C LEU A 44 3.73 -5.45 0.24
N VAL A 45 3.32 -6.62 0.73
CA VAL A 45 1.96 -7.13 0.53
C VAL A 45 1.12 -6.97 1.80
N ILE A 46 0.02 -6.24 1.69
CA ILE A 46 -0.96 -6.03 2.75
C ILE A 46 -2.22 -6.86 2.42
N ASN A 47 -2.50 -7.88 3.24
CA ASN A 47 -3.65 -8.74 3.05
C ASN A 47 -4.84 -8.25 3.88
N LEU A 48 -5.89 -7.78 3.21
CA LEU A 48 -7.11 -7.30 3.85
C LEU A 48 -8.22 -8.36 3.74
N PRO A 49 -8.66 -8.98 4.84
CA PRO A 49 -9.82 -9.86 4.81
C PRO A 49 -11.08 -9.04 4.58
N ILE A 50 -11.93 -9.44 3.63
CA ILE A 50 -13.20 -8.79 3.32
C ILE A 50 -14.34 -9.80 3.29
N ASN A 51 -15.55 -9.31 3.55
CA ASN A 51 -16.79 -10.04 3.36
C ASN A 51 -17.84 -9.05 2.82
N ALA A 52 -18.86 -9.59 2.14
CA ALA A 52 -20.01 -8.84 1.67
C ALA A 52 -21.25 -9.27 2.44
N THR A 53 -22.20 -8.36 2.57
CA THR A 53 -23.54 -8.63 3.10
C THR A 53 -24.54 -8.11 2.09
N ASP A 54 -25.47 -8.95 1.67
CA ASP A 54 -26.51 -8.55 0.72
C ASP A 54 -27.78 -8.08 1.43
N PHE A 55 -28.88 -7.96 0.68
CA PHE A 55 -30.10 -7.30 1.15
C PHE A 55 -30.82 -8.03 2.29
N ASP A 56 -30.74 -9.37 2.34
CA ASP A 56 -31.43 -10.15 3.37
C ASP A 56 -30.53 -10.46 4.59
N GLY A 57 -29.27 -10.04 4.52
CA GLY A 57 -28.32 -10.10 5.64
C GLY A 57 -27.41 -11.33 5.58
N ASP A 58 -27.48 -12.13 4.52
CA ASP A 58 -26.54 -13.22 4.31
C ASP A 58 -25.12 -12.67 4.08
N VAL A 59 -24.15 -13.26 4.77
CA VAL A 59 -22.74 -12.85 4.73
C VAL A 59 -21.94 -13.82 3.88
N SER A 60 -21.14 -13.28 2.96
CA SER A 60 -20.24 -14.10 2.15
C SER A 60 -19.16 -14.78 3.00
N ASN A 61 -18.50 -15.79 2.42
CA ASN A 61 -17.23 -16.26 2.94
C ASN A 61 -16.21 -15.12 3.00
N ASN A 62 -15.22 -15.25 3.88
CA ASN A 62 -14.09 -14.34 3.93
C ASN A 62 -13.23 -14.50 2.67
N ILE A 63 -12.93 -13.39 2.01
CA ILE A 63 -12.04 -13.31 0.85
C ILE A 63 -10.90 -12.39 1.22
N THR A 64 -9.68 -12.69 0.79
CA THR A 64 -8.53 -11.79 0.99
C THR A 64 -8.35 -10.88 -0.22
N LEU A 65 -8.33 -9.58 0.01
CA LEU A 65 -7.91 -8.56 -0.95
C LEU A 65 -6.41 -8.23 -0.71
N PRO A 66 -5.50 -8.72 -1.55
CA PRO A 66 -4.09 -8.34 -1.46
C PRO A 66 -3.88 -6.94 -2.06
N ILE A 67 -3.22 -6.07 -1.31
CA ILE A 67 -2.68 -4.80 -1.81
C ILE A 67 -1.16 -4.95 -1.89
N THR A 68 -0.61 -4.86 -3.09
CA THR A 68 0.84 -4.89 -3.33
C THR A 68 1.35 -3.47 -3.51
N VAL A 69 2.22 -3.03 -2.60
CA VAL A 69 2.99 -1.79 -2.72
C VAL A 69 4.37 -2.16 -3.22
N VAL A 70 4.83 -1.49 -4.27
CA VAL A 70 6.15 -1.71 -4.88
C VAL A 70 7.01 -0.50 -4.58
N ASP A 71 8.15 -0.70 -3.93
CA ASP A 71 9.17 0.34 -3.72
C ASP A 71 9.89 0.65 -5.03
N ASP A 72 10.23 1.91 -5.28
CA ASP A 72 10.96 2.27 -6.49
C ASP A 72 12.48 2.11 -6.31
N VAL A 73 13.21 2.17 -7.44
CA VAL A 73 14.67 2.24 -7.43
C VAL A 73 15.07 3.59 -7.98
N PRO A 74 15.79 4.42 -7.22
CA PRO A 74 16.22 5.71 -7.73
C PRO A 74 17.18 5.51 -8.90
N THR A 75 16.91 6.16 -10.03
CA THR A 75 17.81 6.23 -11.18
C THR A 75 18.50 7.58 -11.22
N ILE A 76 19.82 7.58 -11.47
CA ILE A 76 20.56 8.79 -11.81
C ILE A 76 20.70 8.87 -13.33
N ASP A 77 20.03 9.84 -13.93
CA ASP A 77 20.14 10.15 -15.36
C ASP A 77 21.05 11.37 -15.61
N GLY A 78 21.66 11.45 -16.80
CA GLY A 78 22.34 12.67 -17.25
C GLY A 78 23.81 12.85 -16.83
N LEU A 79 24.52 11.77 -16.50
CA LEU A 79 25.96 11.82 -16.21
C LEU A 79 26.74 12.32 -17.44
N LEU A 80 27.30 13.53 -17.35
CA LEU A 80 28.28 14.05 -18.30
C LEU A 80 29.69 13.62 -17.87
N ALA A 81 30.62 13.54 -18.83
CA ALA A 81 32.03 13.26 -18.52
C ALA A 81 32.57 14.30 -17.52
N GLY A 82 32.88 13.87 -16.30
CA GLY A 82 33.30 14.72 -15.18
C GLY A 82 32.28 14.83 -14.04
N SER A 83 31.12 14.19 -14.13
CA SER A 83 30.17 14.09 -13.01
C SER A 83 30.73 13.13 -11.95
N GLU A 84 30.83 13.58 -10.70
CA GLU A 84 31.14 12.73 -9.56
C GLU A 84 29.84 12.38 -8.82
N GLN A 85 29.54 11.09 -8.70
CA GLN A 85 28.50 10.60 -7.81
C GLN A 85 29.11 10.50 -6.41
N THR A 86 28.64 11.34 -5.49
CA THR A 86 28.92 11.15 -4.07
C THR A 86 27.75 10.38 -3.47
N VAL A 87 28.06 9.29 -2.79
CA VAL A 87 27.12 8.62 -1.88
C VAL A 87 27.47 9.20 -0.52
N ASP A 88 26.54 9.93 0.09
CA ASP A 88 26.67 10.35 1.50
C ASP A 88 26.70 9.12 2.41
#